data_AF-A0A258F7C2-F1
#
_entry.id   AF-A0A258F7C2-F1
#
_cell.length_a   1.000
_cell.length_b   1.000
_cell.length_c   1.000
_cell.angle_alpha   90.00
_cell.angle_beta   90.00
_cell.angle_gamma   90.00
#
_symmetry.space_group_name_H-M   'P 1'
#
loop_
_entity.id
_entity.type
_entity.pdbx_description
1 polymer ?
#
loop_
_entity_poly.entity_id
_entity_poly.type
_entity_poly.pdbx_seq_one_letter_code
_entity_poly.pdbx_strand_id
1 'polypeptide(L)'
;VQELSNRMAVRGVDIIKFLMKQGLMMKINDVIDSDTAELVAEEFGMAVKRVSESDIEFGFLGDADDAEADDVRAPVVAIMGHVDHGKTSLLDALRTTDVAGGEAGGITQHIGAYQVRLEDGQKVTFLDTPGHAAFSAMRARGANVTDIVVLVVAADDGVMPQTIEAIQHAKAANAPLIVAVNKMDKPGATSQKVVNELLQHEVIAESLGGETQIIEVSAKERMNLDGLLGAILVQAEVMDLRASADRSAEGVVIEAKLDKGRGPVGTVLVKRGTLKRGDIVVAGGSWGKVRALLNERNEQLTDAGPSVPVEILGLDEAPSPGDVFAVVESEARARELTEYRQRVKRE
;
A
#
# COMPACT_ATOMS: atom_id res chain seq x y z
N VAL A 1 8.19 27.45 -24.48
CA VAL A 1 8.56 28.89 -24.32
C VAL A 1 7.63 29.61 -23.35
N GLN A 2 6.31 29.65 -23.58
CA GLN A 2 5.36 30.39 -22.73
C GLN A 2 5.37 29.96 -21.25
N GLU A 3 5.53 28.67 -20.96
CA GLU A 3 5.59 28.17 -19.60
C GLU A 3 6.83 28.66 -18.84
N LEU A 4 8.01 28.55 -19.46
CA LEU A 4 9.28 29.06 -18.92
C LEU A 4 9.21 30.58 -18.67
N SER A 5 8.60 31.32 -19.61
CA SER A 5 8.30 32.75 -19.46
C SER A 5 7.47 33.06 -18.20
N ASN A 6 6.45 32.26 -17.92
CA ASN A 6 5.63 32.40 -16.72
C ASN A 6 6.41 32.04 -15.44
N ARG A 7 7.13 30.90 -15.42
CA ARG A 7 7.93 30.45 -14.26
C ARG A 7 9.05 31.45 -13.91
N MET A 8 9.67 32.07 -14.91
CA MET A 8 10.72 33.09 -14.73
C MET A 8 10.19 34.51 -14.50
N ALA A 9 8.88 34.77 -14.64
CA ALA A 9 8.30 36.12 -14.69
C ALA A 9 8.95 37.06 -15.75
N VAL A 10 9.60 36.50 -16.77
CA VAL A 10 10.23 37.21 -17.90
C VAL A 10 9.28 37.20 -19.09
N ARG A 11 9.24 38.26 -19.89
CA ARG A 11 8.39 38.32 -21.10
C ARG A 11 8.86 37.30 -22.14
N GLY A 12 7.96 36.44 -22.62
CA GLY A 12 8.30 35.41 -23.60
C GLY A 12 8.90 35.94 -24.91
N VAL A 13 8.60 37.19 -25.27
CA VAL A 13 9.22 37.89 -26.41
C VAL A 13 10.75 38.05 -26.23
N ASP A 14 11.22 38.26 -25.00
CA ASP A 14 12.63 38.46 -24.72
C ASP A 14 13.39 37.13 -24.63
N ILE A 15 12.74 36.06 -24.16
CA ILE A 15 13.23 34.67 -24.29
C ILE A 15 13.36 34.27 -25.77
N ILE A 16 12.36 34.55 -26.61
CA ILE A 16 12.41 34.25 -28.06
C ILE A 16 13.57 34.99 -28.74
N LYS A 17 13.81 36.28 -28.40
CA LYS A 17 14.96 37.04 -28.93
C LYS A 17 16.29 36.41 -28.52
N PHE A 18 16.40 35.85 -27.33
CA PHE A 18 17.61 35.17 -26.87
C PHE A 18 17.83 33.85 -27.63
N LEU A 19 16.80 33.00 -27.72
CA LEU A 19 16.85 31.75 -28.50
C LEU A 19 17.22 32.01 -29.97
N MET A 20 16.68 33.07 -30.59
CA MET A 20 17.05 33.50 -31.94
C MET A 20 18.54 33.90 -32.07
N LYS A 21 19.14 34.51 -31.05
CA LYS A 21 20.59 34.81 -31.05
C LYS A 21 21.44 33.54 -30.97
N GLN A 22 20.96 32.50 -30.30
CA GLN A 22 21.59 31.17 -30.24
C GLN A 22 21.29 30.30 -31.49
N GLY A 23 20.62 30.86 -32.50
CA GLY A 23 20.29 30.14 -33.75
C GLY A 23 19.03 29.27 -33.68
N LEU A 24 18.33 29.23 -32.55
CA LEU A 24 17.11 28.45 -32.34
C LEU A 24 15.86 29.28 -32.66
N MET A 25 15.19 28.96 -33.77
CA MET A 25 13.91 29.57 -34.12
C MET A 25 12.74 28.82 -33.48
N MET A 26 12.23 29.34 -32.36
CA MET A 26 11.03 28.84 -31.68
C MET A 26 9.92 29.91 -31.61
N LYS A 27 8.66 29.47 -31.64
CA LYS A 27 7.45 30.26 -31.38
C LYS A 27 7.09 30.21 -29.90
N ILE A 28 6.23 31.12 -29.45
CA ILE A 28 5.86 31.23 -28.03
C ILE A 28 5.17 29.97 -27.46
N ASN A 29 4.49 29.20 -28.29
CA ASN A 29 3.81 27.96 -27.91
C ASN A 29 4.69 26.71 -28.05
N ASP A 30 5.91 26.82 -28.60
CA ASP A 30 6.77 25.65 -28.83
C ASP A 30 7.36 25.17 -27.50
N VAL A 31 7.52 23.86 -27.34
CA VAL A 31 8.15 23.23 -26.16
C VAL A 31 9.66 23.41 -26.25
N ILE A 32 10.31 23.72 -25.12
CA ILE A 32 11.77 23.81 -25.00
C ILE A 32 12.23 22.59 -24.18
N ASP A 33 13.35 21.98 -24.57
CA ASP A 33 14.08 20.98 -23.78
C ASP A 33 14.73 21.58 -22.51
N SER A 34 15.02 20.73 -21.53
CA SER A 34 15.55 21.17 -20.23
C SER A 34 16.90 21.90 -20.34
N ASP A 35 17.78 21.46 -21.24
CA ASP A 35 19.13 22.03 -21.40
C ASP A 35 19.07 23.44 -22.01
N THR A 36 18.22 23.64 -23.02
CA THR A 36 17.97 24.97 -23.59
C THR A 36 17.21 25.87 -22.61
N ALA A 37 16.33 25.32 -21.76
CA ALA A 37 15.64 26.09 -20.73
C ALA A 37 16.59 26.54 -19.59
N GLU A 38 17.54 25.69 -19.20
CA GLU A 38 18.61 25.98 -18.25
C GLU A 38 19.53 27.10 -18.76
N LEU A 39 19.99 26.99 -20.02
CA LEU A 39 20.81 28.02 -20.69
C LEU A 39 20.10 29.38 -20.78
N VAL A 40 18.78 29.40 -21.04
CA VAL A 40 17.96 30.62 -20.95
C VAL A 40 17.96 31.17 -19.53
N ALA A 41 17.68 30.35 -18.53
CA ALA A 41 17.52 30.80 -17.15
C ALA A 41 18.83 31.34 -16.53
N GLU A 42 19.98 30.75 -16.87
CA GLU A 42 21.30 31.26 -16.48
C GLU A 42 21.60 32.66 -17.04
N GLU A 43 21.33 32.90 -18.34
CA GLU A 43 21.55 34.22 -18.98
C GLU A 43 20.70 35.31 -18.31
N PHE A 44 19.46 34.99 -17.91
CA PHE A 44 18.59 35.90 -17.16
C PHE A 44 18.94 35.99 -15.65
N GLY A 45 20.07 35.39 -15.23
CA GLY A 45 20.62 35.52 -13.88
C GLY A 45 19.89 34.70 -12.81
N MET A 46 19.15 33.66 -13.21
CA MET A 46 18.41 32.80 -12.30
C MET A 46 19.22 31.55 -11.94
N ALA A 47 19.28 31.22 -10.65
CA ALA A 47 19.89 29.99 -10.20
C ALA A 47 19.00 28.80 -10.58
N VAL A 48 19.42 28.01 -11.56
CA VAL A 48 18.69 26.82 -12.01
C VAL A 48 18.92 25.69 -11.03
N LYS A 49 17.89 25.30 -10.26
CA LYS A 49 17.89 23.99 -9.60
C LYS A 49 17.33 22.98 -10.61
N ARG A 50 18.21 22.16 -11.18
CA ARG A 50 17.82 21.02 -12.03
C ARG A 50 17.06 20.03 -11.15
N VAL A 51 15.73 20.03 -11.27
CA VAL A 51 14.86 19.03 -10.66
C VAL A 51 15.09 17.76 -11.47
N SER A 52 15.75 16.77 -10.91
CA SER A 52 15.94 15.50 -11.60
C SER A 52 14.58 14.80 -11.81
N GLU A 53 14.51 13.85 -12.74
CA GLU A 53 13.32 13.00 -12.91
C GLU A 53 12.98 12.20 -11.64
N SER A 54 13.98 12.02 -10.78
CA SER A 54 13.89 11.47 -9.42
C SER A 54 13.68 12.51 -8.30
N ASP A 55 13.83 13.82 -8.53
CA ASP A 55 13.41 14.86 -7.56
C ASP A 55 11.90 15.13 -7.73
N ILE A 56 11.37 14.91 -8.94
CA ILE A 56 9.99 14.46 -9.16
C ILE A 56 9.89 13.03 -8.60
N GLU A 57 8.72 12.60 -8.11
CA GLU A 57 8.57 11.38 -7.31
C GLU A 57 9.18 11.48 -5.90
N PHE A 58 10.51 11.58 -5.69
CA PHE A 58 11.05 11.62 -4.31
C PHE A 58 10.68 12.92 -3.57
N GLY A 59 10.69 14.07 -4.25
CA GLY A 59 10.17 15.33 -3.67
C GLY A 59 8.65 15.34 -3.45
N PHE A 60 7.95 14.26 -3.79
CA PHE A 60 6.52 14.04 -3.51
C PHE A 60 6.33 12.99 -2.39
N LEU A 61 7.18 11.98 -2.32
CA LEU A 61 7.36 11.05 -1.19
C LEU A 61 8.14 11.75 -0.05
N GLY A 62 7.60 12.87 0.44
CA GLY A 62 8.36 13.93 1.10
C GLY A 62 9.47 13.45 2.03
N ASP A 63 10.71 13.69 1.60
CA ASP A 63 11.97 13.43 2.32
C ASP A 63 11.89 13.92 3.77
N ALA A 64 12.45 13.12 4.69
CA ALA A 64 12.61 13.40 6.12
C ALA A 64 11.30 13.77 6.86
N ASP A 65 10.65 12.76 7.46
CA ASP A 65 10.77 12.55 8.91
C ASP A 65 9.88 11.39 9.37
N ASP A 66 10.44 10.17 9.29
CA ASP A 66 10.00 9.06 10.15
C ASP A 66 10.52 9.23 11.59
N ALA A 67 11.52 10.08 11.80
CA ALA A 67 12.14 10.34 13.10
C ALA A 67 11.25 11.17 14.06
N GLU A 68 10.28 11.93 13.55
CA GLU A 68 9.31 12.71 14.35
C GLU A 68 7.90 12.08 14.40
N ALA A 69 7.74 10.85 13.92
CA ALA A 69 6.47 10.14 14.02
C ALA A 69 6.27 9.56 15.44
N ASP A 70 5.51 10.25 16.28
CA ASP A 70 5.20 9.78 17.66
C ASP A 70 3.96 8.90 17.79
N ASP A 71 3.05 8.92 16.80
CA ASP A 71 1.83 8.11 16.84
C ASP A 71 2.10 6.64 16.48
N VAL A 72 1.78 5.74 17.41
CA VAL A 72 1.75 4.29 17.19
C VAL A 72 0.62 3.95 16.21
N ARG A 73 0.94 3.25 15.11
CA ARG A 73 -0.04 2.82 14.11
C ARG A 73 -0.37 1.34 14.23
N ALA A 74 -1.53 0.96 13.71
CA ALA A 74 -1.92 -0.44 13.59
C ALA A 74 -0.97 -1.20 12.64
N PRO A 75 -0.50 -2.42 12.98
CA PRO A 75 0.21 -3.27 12.04
C PRO A 75 -0.66 -3.63 10.84
N VAL A 76 -0.05 -3.63 9.65
CA VAL A 76 -0.64 -4.14 8.42
C VAL A 76 -0.11 -5.55 8.18
N VAL A 77 -1.01 -6.52 8.08
CA VAL A 77 -0.71 -7.96 8.09
C VAL A 77 -1.19 -8.63 6.80
N ALA A 78 -0.30 -9.26 6.04
CA ALA A 78 -0.70 -10.06 4.87
C ALA A 78 -0.95 -11.51 5.28
N ILE A 79 -2.10 -12.07 4.92
CA ILE A 79 -2.33 -13.51 5.08
C ILE A 79 -1.96 -14.23 3.78
N MET A 80 -0.99 -15.16 3.89
CA MET A 80 -0.44 -15.94 2.78
C MET A 80 -0.46 -17.44 3.07
N GLY A 81 -0.17 -18.27 2.06
CA GLY A 81 -0.18 -19.74 2.16
C GLY A 81 -0.92 -20.41 1.00
N HIS A 82 -0.93 -21.74 0.99
CA HIS A 82 -1.51 -22.55 -0.09
C HIS A 82 -3.04 -22.41 -0.19
N VAL A 83 -3.59 -22.80 -1.35
CA VAL A 83 -5.03 -23.05 -1.53
C VAL A 83 -5.51 -24.09 -0.49
N ASP A 84 -6.77 -23.99 -0.06
CA ASP A 84 -7.44 -24.87 0.92
C ASP A 84 -6.80 -25.02 2.32
N HIS A 85 -5.72 -24.29 2.61
CA HIS A 85 -5.20 -24.11 3.98
C HIS A 85 -6.10 -23.26 4.89
N GLY A 86 -7.23 -22.75 4.37
CA GLY A 86 -8.24 -22.03 5.16
C GLY A 86 -7.91 -20.56 5.45
N LYS A 87 -7.14 -19.87 4.59
CA LYS A 87 -6.86 -18.42 4.72
C LYS A 87 -8.13 -17.59 4.88
N THR A 88 -9.06 -17.69 3.92
CA THR A 88 -10.34 -16.95 3.94
C THR A 88 -11.16 -17.30 5.18
N SER A 89 -11.21 -18.59 5.57
CA SER A 89 -11.89 -19.01 6.79
C SER A 89 -11.26 -18.43 8.07
N LEU A 90 -9.93 -18.29 8.11
CA LEU A 90 -9.22 -17.65 9.23
C LEU A 90 -9.51 -16.15 9.27
N LEU A 91 -9.53 -15.47 8.11
CA LEU A 91 -9.92 -14.06 8.00
C LEU A 91 -11.38 -13.86 8.46
N ASP A 92 -12.31 -14.70 8.00
CA ASP A 92 -13.72 -14.68 8.42
C ASP A 92 -13.87 -14.93 9.93
N ALA A 93 -13.06 -15.82 10.51
CA ALA A 93 -13.08 -16.06 11.95
C ALA A 93 -12.53 -14.85 12.74
N LEU A 94 -11.42 -14.25 12.30
CA LEU A 94 -10.85 -13.01 12.86
C LEU A 94 -11.75 -11.78 12.65
N ARG A 95 -12.67 -11.78 11.68
CA ARG A 95 -13.71 -10.76 11.57
C ARG A 95 -14.76 -10.88 12.67
N THR A 96 -15.04 -12.10 13.14
CA THR A 96 -16.01 -12.32 14.24
C THR A 96 -15.46 -12.03 15.64
N THR A 97 -14.16 -11.76 15.77
CA THR A 97 -13.55 -11.24 17.00
C THR A 97 -13.51 -9.70 17.05
N ASP A 98 -13.97 -9.00 16.01
CA ASP A 98 -14.06 -7.53 16.00
C ASP A 98 -15.20 -7.06 16.90
N VAL A 99 -14.85 -6.41 18.02
CA VAL A 99 -15.79 -5.92 19.03
C VAL A 99 -16.74 -4.83 18.52
N ALA A 100 -16.41 -4.19 17.40
CA ALA A 100 -17.27 -3.22 16.73
C ALA A 100 -18.15 -3.84 15.63
N GLY A 101 -18.01 -5.15 15.35
CA GLY A 101 -18.71 -5.88 14.28
C GLY A 101 -20.00 -6.57 14.72
N GLY A 102 -21.13 -5.88 14.62
CA GLY A 102 -22.43 -6.38 15.09
C GLY A 102 -23.09 -7.51 14.29
N GLU A 103 -22.53 -7.95 13.16
CA GLU A 103 -23.12 -9.02 12.33
C GLU A 103 -22.06 -9.99 11.77
N ALA A 104 -22.39 -11.27 11.81
CA ALA A 104 -21.62 -12.34 11.19
C ALA A 104 -22.16 -12.68 9.79
N GLY A 105 -21.28 -12.92 8.82
CA GLY A 105 -21.63 -13.58 7.57
C GLY A 105 -21.91 -12.65 6.38
N GLY A 106 -20.89 -11.90 5.95
CA GLY A 106 -20.86 -11.18 4.66
C GLY A 106 -19.67 -11.62 3.81
N ILE A 107 -19.94 -12.34 2.72
CA ILE A 107 -18.97 -12.86 1.75
C ILE A 107 -17.83 -11.89 1.37
N THR A 108 -16.62 -12.44 1.27
CA THR A 108 -15.35 -11.79 0.89
C THR A 108 -15.31 -11.31 -0.57
N GLN A 109 -16.11 -10.28 -0.92
CA GLN A 109 -16.25 -9.84 -2.32
C GLN A 109 -15.96 -8.36 -2.62
N HIS A 110 -15.73 -7.50 -1.62
CA HIS A 110 -15.78 -6.04 -1.88
C HIS A 110 -14.51 -5.26 -1.59
N ILE A 111 -13.69 -5.64 -0.60
CA ILE A 111 -12.36 -5.07 -0.35
C ILE A 111 -11.39 -6.20 0.07
N GLY A 112 -10.23 -6.31 -0.60
CA GLY A 112 -9.11 -7.19 -0.20
C GLY A 112 -8.36 -6.76 1.07
N ALA A 113 -8.96 -5.90 1.90
CA ALA A 113 -8.39 -5.33 3.11
C ALA A 113 -9.50 -5.04 4.14
N TYR A 114 -9.21 -5.21 5.43
CA TYR A 114 -10.12 -4.83 6.53
C TYR A 114 -9.36 -4.63 7.84
N GLN A 115 -9.99 -3.97 8.82
CA GLN A 115 -9.39 -3.73 10.13
C GLN A 115 -10.19 -4.42 11.23
N VAL A 116 -9.52 -5.21 12.09
CA VAL A 116 -10.08 -5.79 13.31
C VAL A 116 -9.76 -4.87 14.48
N ARG A 117 -10.72 -4.68 15.38
CA ARG A 117 -10.56 -3.93 16.64
C ARG A 117 -10.69 -4.88 17.82
N LEU A 118 -9.74 -4.82 18.75
CA LEU A 118 -9.71 -5.63 19.95
C LEU A 118 -10.40 -4.92 21.12
N GLU A 119 -10.70 -5.65 22.21
CA GLU A 119 -11.37 -5.13 23.42
C GLU A 119 -10.56 -4.02 24.13
N ASP A 120 -9.24 -4.07 24.04
CA ASP A 120 -8.30 -3.09 24.59
C ASP A 120 -8.17 -1.81 23.74
N GLY A 121 -8.81 -1.76 22.57
CA GLY A 121 -8.73 -0.65 21.62
C GLY A 121 -7.57 -0.73 20.62
N GLN A 122 -6.71 -1.75 20.71
CA GLN A 122 -5.71 -2.04 19.68
C GLN A 122 -6.41 -2.48 18.37
N LYS A 123 -5.69 -2.32 17.25
CA LYS A 123 -6.23 -2.50 15.90
C LYS A 123 -5.22 -3.25 15.05
N VAL A 124 -5.68 -4.16 14.21
CA VAL A 124 -4.85 -4.89 13.24
C VAL A 124 -5.51 -4.80 11.87
N THR A 125 -4.78 -4.36 10.86
CA THR A 125 -5.28 -4.27 9.49
C THR A 125 -4.81 -5.47 8.69
N PHE A 126 -5.74 -6.29 8.21
CA PHE A 126 -5.43 -7.48 7.40
C PHE A 126 -5.58 -7.19 5.90
N LEU A 127 -4.64 -7.67 5.11
CA LEU A 127 -4.74 -7.79 3.65
C LEU A 127 -4.96 -9.26 3.27
N ASP A 128 -6.04 -9.53 2.53
CA ASP A 128 -6.31 -10.84 1.96
C ASP A 128 -5.56 -10.99 0.63
N THR A 129 -4.62 -11.93 0.56
CA THR A 129 -3.89 -12.23 -0.68
C THR A 129 -4.38 -13.55 -1.30
N PRO A 130 -4.92 -13.53 -2.54
CA PRO A 130 -5.37 -14.74 -3.21
C PRO A 130 -4.25 -15.78 -3.35
N GLY A 131 -4.52 -17.01 -2.89
CA GLY A 131 -3.53 -18.09 -2.84
C GLY A 131 -3.18 -18.73 -4.20
N HIS A 132 -4.01 -18.55 -5.22
CA HIS A 132 -3.80 -19.22 -6.51
C HIS A 132 -2.55 -18.69 -7.24
N ALA A 133 -1.84 -19.56 -7.96
CA ALA A 133 -0.54 -19.25 -8.56
C ALA A 133 -0.57 -18.00 -9.47
N ALA A 134 -1.67 -17.82 -10.23
CA ALA A 134 -1.91 -16.67 -11.09
C ALA A 134 -1.86 -15.30 -10.39
N PHE A 135 -1.95 -15.24 -9.06
CA PHE A 135 -1.89 -14.02 -8.26
C PHE A 135 -0.54 -13.82 -7.55
N SER A 136 0.56 -14.43 -8.02
CA SER A 136 1.91 -14.22 -7.47
C SER A 136 2.28 -12.73 -7.39
N ALA A 137 1.94 -11.94 -8.42
CA ALA A 137 2.13 -10.48 -8.40
C ALA A 137 1.34 -9.76 -7.29
N MET A 138 0.21 -10.32 -6.83
CA MET A 138 -0.56 -9.81 -5.69
C MET A 138 0.06 -10.20 -4.35
N ARG A 139 0.67 -11.39 -4.25
CA ARG A 139 1.46 -11.79 -3.06
C ARG A 139 2.74 -10.96 -2.90
N ALA A 140 3.50 -10.77 -3.98
CA ALA A 140 4.70 -9.91 -3.97
C ALA A 140 4.38 -8.46 -3.55
N ARG A 141 3.28 -7.90 -4.07
CA ARG A 141 2.79 -6.58 -3.65
C ARG A 141 2.30 -6.57 -2.20
N GLY A 142 1.57 -7.59 -1.77
CA GLY A 142 1.17 -7.77 -0.37
C GLY A 142 2.38 -7.68 0.57
N ALA A 143 3.39 -8.52 0.36
CA ALA A 143 4.61 -8.55 1.19
C ALA A 143 5.30 -7.18 1.30
N ASN A 144 5.44 -6.43 0.20
CA ASN A 144 6.06 -5.09 0.20
C ASN A 144 5.19 -3.98 0.82
N VAL A 145 3.88 -4.24 1.00
CA VAL A 145 2.93 -3.28 1.56
C VAL A 145 2.73 -3.49 3.06
N THR A 146 2.87 -4.72 3.53
CA THR A 146 2.61 -5.14 4.91
C THR A 146 3.83 -5.11 5.80
N ASP A 147 3.60 -4.86 7.08
CA ASP A 147 4.63 -4.90 8.11
C ASP A 147 4.96 -6.35 8.51
N ILE A 148 3.94 -7.22 8.57
CA ILE A 148 4.05 -8.61 9.04
C ILE A 148 3.35 -9.54 8.03
N VAL A 149 3.92 -10.73 7.81
CA VAL A 149 3.30 -11.79 6.99
C VAL A 149 2.86 -12.96 7.88
N VAL A 150 1.57 -13.29 7.85
CA VAL A 150 1.02 -14.50 8.49
C VAL A 150 0.91 -15.62 7.46
N LEU A 151 1.71 -16.66 7.64
CA LEU A 151 1.76 -17.84 6.79
C LEU A 151 0.83 -18.92 7.33
N VAL A 152 -0.28 -19.17 6.62
CA VAL A 152 -1.26 -20.20 7.00
C VAL A 152 -0.86 -21.54 6.40
N VAL A 153 -0.50 -22.48 7.28
CA VAL A 153 -0.14 -23.86 6.91
C VAL A 153 -1.13 -24.81 7.57
N ALA A 154 -1.75 -25.70 6.80
CA ALA A 154 -2.66 -26.66 7.40
C ALA A 154 -1.91 -27.87 8.00
N ALA A 155 -2.31 -28.30 9.19
CA ALA A 155 -1.65 -29.37 9.93
C ALA A 155 -1.75 -30.75 9.26
N ASP A 156 -2.76 -30.98 8.43
CA ASP A 156 -2.93 -32.20 7.62
C ASP A 156 -2.02 -32.18 6.38
N ASP A 157 -2.08 -31.09 5.60
CA ASP A 157 -1.38 -30.96 4.32
C ASP A 157 0.14 -30.79 4.52
N GLY A 158 0.57 -29.85 5.36
CA GLY A 158 1.98 -29.48 5.53
C GLY A 158 2.44 -28.35 4.60
N VAL A 159 3.76 -28.23 4.40
CA VAL A 159 4.35 -27.22 3.52
C VAL A 159 4.17 -27.60 2.05
N MET A 160 3.44 -26.77 1.32
CA MET A 160 3.11 -26.95 -0.10
C MET A 160 3.83 -25.91 -0.98
N PRO A 161 3.94 -26.08 -2.32
CA PRO A 161 4.71 -25.18 -3.18
C PRO A 161 4.36 -23.68 -3.05
N GLN A 162 3.07 -23.34 -2.92
CA GLN A 162 2.64 -21.95 -2.70
C GLN A 162 2.98 -21.41 -1.30
N THR A 163 3.18 -22.29 -0.32
CA THR A 163 3.73 -21.93 1.00
C THR A 163 5.20 -21.53 0.86
N ILE A 164 5.97 -22.27 0.04
CA ILE A 164 7.38 -21.94 -0.26
C ILE A 164 7.48 -20.61 -1.02
N GLU A 165 6.62 -20.37 -2.02
CA GLU A 165 6.52 -19.06 -2.70
C GLU A 165 6.22 -17.92 -1.70
N ALA A 166 5.30 -18.13 -0.76
CA ALA A 166 4.97 -17.13 0.26
C ALA A 166 6.15 -16.83 1.20
N ILE A 167 6.90 -17.84 1.62
CA ILE A 167 8.15 -17.68 2.39
C ILE A 167 9.17 -16.86 1.59
N GLN A 168 9.33 -17.13 0.30
CA GLN A 168 10.23 -16.38 -0.57
C GLN A 168 9.82 -14.91 -0.71
N HIS A 169 8.52 -14.63 -0.89
CA HIS A 169 8.01 -13.25 -0.95
C HIS A 169 8.22 -12.49 0.39
N ALA A 170 7.96 -13.14 1.53
CA ALA A 170 8.18 -12.53 2.84
C ALA A 170 9.67 -12.21 3.09
N LYS A 171 10.57 -13.16 2.79
CA LYS A 171 12.03 -12.95 2.84
C LYS A 171 12.50 -11.84 1.90
N ALA A 172 11.99 -11.80 0.67
CA ALA A 172 12.36 -10.77 -0.31
C ALA A 172 11.89 -9.36 0.09
N ALA A 173 10.76 -9.25 0.80
CA ALA A 173 10.26 -8.00 1.38
C ALA A 173 10.91 -7.65 2.73
N ASN A 174 11.74 -8.53 3.30
CA ASN A 174 12.29 -8.44 4.65
C ASN A 174 11.20 -8.27 5.75
N ALA A 175 10.02 -8.86 5.53
CA ALA A 175 8.90 -8.78 6.46
C ALA A 175 8.93 -9.95 7.46
N PRO A 176 8.82 -9.71 8.79
CA PRO A 176 8.72 -10.75 9.80
C PRO A 176 7.60 -11.75 9.51
N LEU A 177 7.90 -13.02 9.74
CA LEU A 177 7.01 -14.15 9.43
C LEU A 177 6.43 -14.72 10.73
N ILE A 178 5.10 -14.81 10.79
CA ILE A 178 4.38 -15.55 11.83
C ILE A 178 3.67 -16.73 11.15
N VAL A 179 3.79 -17.93 11.70
CA VAL A 179 3.16 -19.13 11.11
C VAL A 179 1.90 -19.48 11.89
N ALA A 180 0.76 -19.49 11.20
CA ALA A 180 -0.51 -19.99 11.74
C ALA A 180 -0.75 -21.42 11.26
N VAL A 181 -0.57 -22.40 12.16
CA VAL A 181 -0.84 -23.82 11.88
C VAL A 181 -2.34 -24.07 12.04
N ASN A 182 -3.06 -24.15 10.93
CA ASN A 182 -4.52 -24.23 10.88
C ASN A 182 -5.03 -25.69 10.81
N LYS A 183 -6.36 -25.85 10.99
CA LYS A 183 -7.09 -27.14 11.03
C LYS A 183 -6.71 -28.02 12.24
N MET A 184 -6.28 -27.43 13.36
CA MET A 184 -5.96 -28.16 14.60
C MET A 184 -7.18 -28.84 15.27
N ASP A 185 -8.40 -28.61 14.77
CA ASP A 185 -9.61 -29.35 15.15
C ASP A 185 -9.65 -30.79 14.60
N LYS A 186 -8.78 -31.14 13.66
CA LYS A 186 -8.78 -32.50 13.07
C LYS A 186 -8.12 -33.52 14.00
N PRO A 187 -8.69 -34.74 14.14
CA PRO A 187 -8.09 -35.80 14.94
C PRO A 187 -6.74 -36.21 14.34
N GLY A 188 -5.67 -36.08 15.15
CA GLY A 188 -4.30 -36.35 14.73
C GLY A 188 -3.56 -35.17 14.07
N ALA A 189 -4.15 -33.96 14.05
CA ALA A 189 -3.42 -32.75 13.68
C ALA A 189 -2.23 -32.52 14.62
N THR A 190 -1.05 -32.22 14.07
CA THR A 190 0.16 -31.91 14.83
C THR A 190 1.00 -30.87 14.10
N SER A 191 1.42 -29.85 14.84
CA SER A 191 2.33 -28.81 14.34
C SER A 191 3.73 -29.35 14.05
N GLN A 192 4.18 -30.42 14.72
CA GLN A 192 5.55 -30.93 14.60
C GLN A 192 5.95 -31.30 13.17
N LYS A 193 5.01 -31.83 12.36
CA LYS A 193 5.24 -32.08 10.93
C LYS A 193 5.56 -30.77 10.21
N VAL A 194 4.71 -29.76 10.39
CA VAL A 194 4.86 -28.43 9.78
C VAL A 194 6.18 -27.76 10.22
N VAL A 195 6.51 -27.79 11.52
CA VAL A 195 7.77 -27.23 12.03
C VAL A 195 8.99 -27.88 11.35
N ASN A 196 9.00 -29.22 11.26
CA ASN A 196 10.12 -29.96 10.63
C ASN A 196 10.25 -29.69 9.13
N GLU A 197 9.14 -29.45 8.43
CA GLU A 197 9.15 -29.09 7.01
C GLU A 197 9.60 -27.63 6.79
N LEU A 198 9.19 -26.70 7.67
CA LEU A 198 9.60 -25.29 7.63
C LEU A 198 11.10 -25.07 7.83
N LEU A 199 11.76 -25.90 8.66
CA LEU A 199 13.22 -25.88 8.83
C LEU A 199 13.97 -26.06 7.49
N GLN A 200 13.43 -26.85 6.56
CA GLN A 200 14.03 -27.08 5.24
C GLN A 200 14.00 -25.84 4.35
N HIS A 201 13.18 -24.85 4.70
CA HIS A 201 13.04 -23.56 4.03
C HIS A 201 13.63 -22.41 4.87
N GLU A 202 14.50 -22.74 5.83
CA GLU A 202 15.19 -21.80 6.74
C GLU A 202 14.20 -20.95 7.58
N VAL A 203 13.01 -21.49 7.85
CA VAL A 203 12.04 -20.88 8.77
C VAL A 203 12.17 -21.62 10.10
N ILE A 204 12.83 -20.99 11.06
CA ILE A 204 13.20 -21.60 12.35
C ILE A 204 12.27 -21.09 13.45
N ALA A 205 11.56 -22.03 14.09
CA ALA A 205 10.65 -21.75 15.19
C ALA A 205 11.37 -21.22 16.44
N GLU A 206 10.72 -20.34 17.21
CA GLU A 206 11.21 -19.91 18.54
C GLU A 206 11.49 -21.08 19.49
N SER A 207 10.67 -22.13 19.44
CA SER A 207 10.85 -23.36 20.23
C SER A 207 12.14 -24.13 19.90
N LEU A 208 12.80 -23.79 18.79
CA LEU A 208 14.08 -24.32 18.34
C LEU A 208 15.20 -23.25 18.38
N GLY A 209 14.95 -22.10 18.99
CA GLY A 209 15.90 -20.98 19.10
C GLY A 209 15.96 -20.07 17.87
N GLY A 210 14.94 -20.09 17.01
CA GLY A 210 14.77 -19.14 15.91
C GLY A 210 13.90 -17.94 16.28
N GLU A 211 13.50 -17.17 15.26
CA GLU A 211 12.72 -15.92 15.39
C GLU A 211 11.26 -16.07 14.93
N THR A 212 10.90 -17.20 14.31
CA THR A 212 9.53 -17.40 13.79
C THR A 212 8.58 -17.88 14.88
N GLN A 213 7.63 -17.03 15.25
CA GLN A 213 6.49 -17.42 16.09
C GLN A 213 5.60 -18.43 15.35
N ILE A 214 5.26 -19.55 15.99
CA ILE A 214 4.38 -20.59 15.44
C ILE A 214 3.17 -20.75 16.35
N ILE A 215 2.00 -20.37 15.85
CA ILE A 215 0.73 -20.36 16.58
C ILE A 215 -0.20 -21.44 16.02
N GLU A 216 -0.62 -22.36 16.88
CA GLU A 216 -1.59 -23.40 16.55
C GLU A 216 -3.02 -22.83 16.62
N VAL A 217 -3.79 -22.94 15.53
CA VAL A 217 -5.14 -22.36 15.43
C VAL A 217 -6.14 -23.33 14.77
N SER A 218 -7.43 -23.10 15.02
CA SER A 218 -8.49 -23.61 14.14
C SER A 218 -9.42 -22.48 13.76
N ALA A 219 -9.45 -22.14 12.47
CA ALA A 219 -10.42 -21.20 11.91
C ALA A 219 -11.87 -21.69 12.04
N LYS A 220 -12.08 -23.01 12.10
CA LYS A 220 -13.42 -23.64 12.14
C LYS A 220 -14.01 -23.65 13.55
N GLU A 221 -13.24 -24.12 14.53
CA GLU A 221 -13.67 -24.14 15.94
C GLU A 221 -13.29 -22.84 16.69
N ARG A 222 -12.74 -21.84 15.97
CA ARG A 222 -12.26 -20.54 16.48
C ARG A 222 -11.27 -20.66 17.63
N MET A 223 -10.42 -21.68 17.58
CA MET A 223 -9.43 -21.94 18.62
C MET A 223 -8.19 -21.05 18.45
N ASN A 224 -7.77 -20.42 19.55
CA ASN A 224 -6.51 -19.68 19.70
C ASN A 224 -6.34 -18.48 18.73
N LEU A 225 -7.44 -17.86 18.31
CA LEU A 225 -7.40 -16.64 17.48
C LEU A 225 -6.79 -15.47 18.24
N ASP A 226 -7.11 -15.34 19.53
CA ASP A 226 -6.57 -14.30 20.40
C ASP A 226 -5.05 -14.45 20.59
N GLY A 227 -4.54 -15.69 20.63
CA GLY A 227 -3.11 -15.97 20.66
C GLY A 227 -2.39 -15.56 19.36
N LEU A 228 -3.05 -15.72 18.20
CA LEU A 228 -2.52 -15.25 16.92
C LEU A 228 -2.53 -13.71 16.84
N LEU A 229 -3.59 -13.06 17.31
CA LEU A 229 -3.67 -11.60 17.40
C LEU A 229 -2.61 -11.04 18.37
N GLY A 230 -2.45 -11.65 19.55
CA GLY A 230 -1.42 -11.29 20.52
C GLY A 230 0.00 -11.42 19.96
N ALA A 231 0.29 -12.52 19.23
CA ALA A 231 1.57 -12.72 18.55
C ALA A 231 1.88 -11.61 17.52
N ILE A 232 0.88 -11.20 16.74
CA ILE A 232 0.98 -10.08 15.79
C ILE A 232 1.24 -8.75 16.50
N LEU A 233 0.55 -8.50 17.62
CA LEU A 233 0.65 -7.25 18.37
C LEU A 233 2.00 -7.13 19.08
N VAL A 234 2.47 -8.21 19.72
CA VAL A 234 3.83 -8.28 20.29
C VAL A 234 4.90 -8.07 19.22
N GLN A 235 4.74 -8.66 18.03
CA GLN A 235 5.65 -8.44 16.92
C GLN A 235 5.64 -6.97 16.45
N ALA A 236 4.48 -6.32 16.43
CA ALA A 236 4.34 -4.91 16.07
C ALA A 236 4.95 -3.96 17.11
N GLU A 237 4.87 -4.29 18.41
CA GLU A 237 5.55 -3.55 19.49
C GLU A 237 7.08 -3.66 19.37
N VAL A 238 7.61 -4.84 19.06
CA VAL A 238 9.05 -5.05 18.82
C VAL A 238 9.55 -4.26 17.59
N MET A 239 8.68 -4.01 16.62
CA MET A 239 8.99 -3.21 15.42
C MET A 239 8.83 -1.69 15.61
N ASP A 240 8.30 -1.22 16.74
CA ASP A 240 7.97 0.20 17.03
C ASP A 240 7.25 0.91 15.86
N LEU A 241 6.15 0.31 15.38
CA LEU A 241 5.43 0.79 14.19
C LEU A 241 4.78 2.16 14.42
N ARG A 242 5.41 3.19 13.88
CA ARG A 242 4.97 4.59 13.91
C ARG A 242 4.47 5.08 12.54
N ALA A 243 3.60 6.10 12.54
CA ALA A 243 3.41 7.01 11.40
C ALA A 243 2.70 8.31 11.82
N SER A 244 3.20 9.45 11.32
CA SER A 244 2.53 10.75 11.51
C SER A 244 1.18 10.80 10.80
N ALA A 245 0.12 11.17 11.53
CA ALA A 245 -1.21 11.45 10.99
C ALA A 245 -1.35 12.90 10.46
N ASP A 246 -0.53 13.84 10.93
CA ASP A 246 -0.62 15.29 10.69
C ASP A 246 0.02 15.77 9.38
N ARG A 247 0.06 14.90 8.35
CA ARG A 247 0.55 15.23 7.00
C ARG A 247 -0.44 14.84 5.90
N SER A 248 -0.19 15.32 4.70
CA SER A 248 -0.88 14.88 3.47
C SER A 248 -0.80 13.36 3.34
N ALA A 249 -1.92 12.74 2.97
CA ALA A 249 -1.99 11.29 2.90
C ALA A 249 -1.15 10.70 1.78
N GLU A 250 -0.47 9.60 2.09
CA GLU A 250 0.34 8.82 1.17
C GLU A 250 0.10 7.33 1.43
N GLY A 251 0.15 6.51 0.39
CA GLY A 251 0.05 5.07 0.53
C GLY A 251 -0.02 4.36 -0.81
N VAL A 252 -0.74 3.25 -0.85
CA VAL A 252 -0.74 2.33 -2.00
C VAL A 252 -2.14 1.89 -2.40
N VAL A 253 -2.36 1.75 -3.70
CA VAL A 253 -3.57 1.16 -4.27
C VAL A 253 -3.52 -0.36 -4.08
N ILE A 254 -4.44 -0.93 -3.33
CA ILE A 254 -4.58 -2.37 -3.12
C ILE A 254 -5.30 -3.00 -4.33
N GLU A 255 -6.43 -2.41 -4.71
CA GLU A 255 -7.31 -2.88 -5.78
C GLU A 255 -7.97 -1.68 -6.49
N ALA A 256 -8.43 -1.88 -7.72
CA ALA A 256 -9.21 -0.89 -8.46
C ALA A 256 -10.26 -1.59 -9.33
N LYS A 257 -11.44 -0.99 -9.45
CA LYS A 257 -12.56 -1.52 -10.26
C LYS A 257 -13.40 -0.38 -10.82
N LEU A 258 -14.08 -0.64 -11.94
CA LEU A 258 -15.05 0.29 -12.51
C LEU A 258 -16.45 -0.12 -12.05
N ASP A 259 -17.07 0.67 -11.19
CA ASP A 259 -18.39 0.39 -10.63
C ASP A 259 -19.52 1.02 -11.45
N LYS A 260 -20.60 0.25 -11.66
CA LYS A 260 -21.77 0.65 -12.46
C LYS A 260 -22.66 1.63 -11.70
N GLY A 261 -22.30 2.91 -11.78
CA GLY A 261 -23.07 4.04 -11.24
C GLY A 261 -22.23 4.92 -10.33
N ARG A 262 -21.23 4.35 -9.66
CA ARG A 262 -20.28 5.11 -8.83
C ARG A 262 -19.06 5.61 -9.62
N GLY A 263 -18.71 4.94 -10.72
CA GLY A 263 -17.58 5.28 -11.59
C GLY A 263 -16.30 4.52 -11.22
N PRO A 264 -15.11 5.04 -11.56
CA PRO A 264 -13.85 4.47 -11.07
C PRO A 264 -13.79 4.52 -9.54
N VAL A 265 -13.45 3.39 -8.93
CA VAL A 265 -13.17 3.28 -7.49
C VAL A 265 -11.84 2.56 -7.28
N GLY A 266 -11.06 3.07 -6.34
CA GLY A 266 -9.81 2.46 -5.90
C GLY A 266 -9.90 2.11 -4.43
N THR A 267 -9.49 0.90 -4.05
CA THR A 267 -9.18 0.57 -2.66
C THR A 267 -7.74 1.01 -2.41
N VAL A 268 -7.53 1.91 -1.46
CA VAL A 268 -6.20 2.35 -1.03
C VAL A 268 -5.96 2.01 0.43
N LEU A 269 -4.70 1.75 0.77
CA LEU A 269 -4.23 1.66 2.15
C LEU A 269 -3.37 2.89 2.43
N VAL A 270 -3.80 3.71 3.38
CA VAL A 270 -3.03 4.88 3.84
C VAL A 270 -1.82 4.36 4.64
N LYS A 271 -0.60 4.71 4.21
CA LYS A 271 0.63 4.41 4.98
C LYS A 271 0.99 5.55 5.93
N ARG A 272 0.80 6.81 5.51
CA ARG A 272 1.18 8.02 6.25
C ARG A 272 0.15 9.13 6.03
N GLY A 273 0.04 10.06 6.98
CA GLY A 273 -0.90 11.18 6.90
C GLY A 273 -2.36 10.78 7.05
N THR A 274 -3.25 11.76 6.84
CA THR A 274 -4.70 11.56 6.95
C THR A 274 -5.41 11.97 5.66
N LEU A 275 -6.06 11.01 5.01
CA LEU A 275 -6.82 11.25 3.77
C LEU A 275 -8.21 11.76 4.11
N LYS A 276 -8.65 12.86 3.49
CA LYS A 276 -9.93 13.52 3.81
C LYS A 276 -10.84 13.61 2.59
N ARG A 277 -12.15 13.64 2.85
CA ARG A 277 -13.13 13.89 1.79
C ARG A 277 -12.94 15.29 1.21
N GLY A 278 -12.75 15.36 -0.10
CA GLY A 278 -12.49 16.60 -0.84
C GLY A 278 -11.03 16.81 -1.24
N ASP A 279 -10.11 15.97 -0.75
CA ASP A 279 -8.70 16.00 -1.16
C ASP A 279 -8.53 15.67 -2.64
N ILE A 280 -7.46 16.18 -3.23
CA ILE A 280 -7.05 15.88 -4.60
C ILE A 280 -5.96 14.81 -4.50
N VAL A 281 -6.21 13.63 -5.07
CA VAL A 281 -5.29 12.50 -5.04
C VAL A 281 -4.74 12.23 -6.43
N VAL A 282 -3.47 11.84 -6.49
CA VAL A 282 -2.84 11.22 -7.66
C VAL A 282 -2.53 9.78 -7.29
N ALA A 283 -2.94 8.83 -8.14
CA ALA A 283 -2.70 7.40 -7.97
C ALA A 283 -2.09 6.85 -9.27
N GLY A 284 -0.78 6.61 -9.28
CA GLY A 284 -0.03 6.25 -10.48
C GLY A 284 -0.22 7.28 -11.61
N GLY A 285 -0.81 6.85 -12.73
CA GLY A 285 -1.10 7.70 -13.89
C GLY A 285 -2.52 8.31 -13.92
N SER A 286 -3.32 8.13 -12.87
CA SER A 286 -4.69 8.66 -12.71
C SER A 286 -4.75 9.68 -11.58
N TRP A 287 -5.73 10.58 -11.60
CA TRP A 287 -5.93 11.57 -10.54
C TRP A 287 -7.41 11.93 -10.37
N GLY A 288 -7.75 12.53 -9.24
CA GLY A 288 -9.10 13.04 -9.05
C GLY A 288 -9.35 13.61 -7.68
N LYS A 289 -10.60 14.02 -7.46
CA LYS A 289 -11.03 14.62 -6.21
C LYS A 289 -11.88 13.62 -5.43
N VAL A 290 -11.49 13.34 -4.18
CA VAL A 290 -12.18 12.39 -3.30
C VAL A 290 -13.60 12.88 -3.02
N ARG A 291 -14.58 12.31 -3.71
CA ARG A 291 -16.01 12.63 -3.55
C ARG A 291 -16.60 12.00 -2.29
N ALA A 292 -16.11 10.82 -1.91
CA ALA A 292 -16.44 10.11 -0.68
C ALA A 292 -15.32 9.09 -0.35
N LEU A 293 -15.21 8.77 0.94
CA LEU A 293 -14.42 7.67 1.49
C LEU A 293 -15.39 6.64 2.06
N LEU A 294 -15.15 5.36 1.80
CA LEU A 294 -15.91 4.25 2.36
C LEU A 294 -14.97 3.25 3.03
N ASN A 295 -15.39 2.67 4.15
CA ASN A 295 -14.68 1.53 4.76
C ASN A 295 -15.14 0.19 4.16
N GLU A 296 -14.58 -0.92 4.68
CA GLU A 296 -14.94 -2.30 4.31
C GLU A 296 -16.40 -2.67 4.54
N ARG A 297 -17.14 -1.86 5.31
CA ARG A 297 -18.56 -2.04 5.64
C ARG A 297 -19.48 -1.16 4.76
N ASN A 298 -18.93 -0.42 3.78
CA ASN A 298 -19.61 0.62 3.00
C ASN A 298 -20.15 1.80 3.83
N GLU A 299 -19.64 2.02 5.03
CA GLU A 299 -19.95 3.20 5.85
C GLU A 299 -19.11 4.39 5.35
N GLN A 300 -19.72 5.59 5.29
CA GLN A 300 -19.01 6.79 4.87
C GLN A 300 -18.10 7.31 5.98
N LEU A 301 -16.82 7.48 5.65
CA LEU A 301 -15.83 8.12 6.51
C LEU A 301 -15.65 9.59 6.12
N THR A 302 -15.38 10.43 7.12
CA THR A 302 -14.95 11.82 6.94
C THR A 302 -13.47 11.92 6.55
N ASP A 303 -12.68 11.03 7.15
CA ASP A 303 -11.23 10.98 7.11
C ASP A 303 -10.74 9.55 7.33
N ALA A 304 -9.49 9.28 6.93
CA ALA A 304 -8.83 7.98 7.07
C ALA A 304 -7.35 8.19 7.39
N GLY A 305 -6.94 7.83 8.61
CA GLY A 305 -5.57 7.91 9.08
C GLY A 305 -4.68 6.74 8.66
N PRO A 306 -3.43 6.67 9.15
CA PRO A 306 -2.48 5.62 8.82
C PRO A 306 -3.00 4.20 9.14
N SER A 307 -2.57 3.23 8.33
CA SER A 307 -2.98 1.82 8.37
C SER A 307 -4.48 1.55 8.15
N VAL A 308 -5.31 2.54 7.81
CA VAL A 308 -6.74 2.33 7.51
C VAL A 308 -6.92 2.04 6.01
N PRO A 309 -7.56 0.91 5.62
CA PRO A 309 -7.95 0.65 4.24
C PRO A 309 -9.26 1.39 3.91
N VAL A 310 -9.32 2.10 2.78
CA VAL A 310 -10.52 2.83 2.33
C VAL A 310 -10.74 2.74 0.82
N GLU A 311 -12.00 2.68 0.41
CA GLU A 311 -12.42 2.79 -0.98
C GLU A 311 -12.65 4.27 -1.33
N ILE A 312 -11.82 4.80 -2.23
CA ILE A 312 -11.87 6.18 -2.73
C ILE A 312 -12.74 6.28 -3.99
N LEU A 313 -13.59 7.30 -4.00
CA LEU A 313 -14.53 7.63 -5.09
C LEU A 313 -14.15 8.94 -5.77
N GLY A 314 -14.11 8.98 -7.11
CA GLY A 314 -13.93 10.23 -7.86
C GLY A 314 -12.58 10.44 -8.52
N LEU A 315 -11.83 9.34 -8.74
CA LEU A 315 -10.77 9.31 -9.74
C LEU A 315 -11.35 9.43 -11.16
N ASP A 316 -10.55 9.94 -12.08
CA ASP A 316 -10.86 10.02 -13.52
C ASP A 316 -10.87 8.64 -14.19
N GLU A 317 -9.88 7.82 -13.88
CA GLU A 317 -9.72 6.43 -14.32
C GLU A 317 -9.44 5.49 -13.13
N ALA A 318 -9.55 4.19 -13.37
CA ALA A 318 -9.21 3.19 -12.34
C ALA A 318 -7.67 3.05 -12.28
N PRO A 319 -7.02 3.31 -11.12
CA PRO A 319 -5.57 3.22 -10.98
C PRO A 319 -5.08 1.79 -11.13
N SER A 320 -3.78 1.58 -11.39
CA SER A 320 -3.25 0.22 -11.42
C SER A 320 -3.06 -0.28 -9.98
N PRO A 321 -3.55 -1.48 -9.63
CA PRO A 321 -3.26 -2.07 -8.33
C PRO A 321 -1.75 -2.18 -8.06
N GLY A 322 -1.27 -1.62 -6.95
CA GLY A 322 0.14 -1.47 -6.62
C GLY A 322 0.74 -0.09 -6.92
N ASP A 323 0.01 0.79 -7.61
CA ASP A 323 0.44 2.19 -7.79
C ASP A 323 0.49 2.89 -6.42
N VAL A 324 1.51 3.75 -6.23
CA VAL A 324 1.55 4.67 -5.09
C VAL A 324 0.52 5.78 -5.29
N PHE A 325 -0.18 6.13 -4.22
CA PHE A 325 -1.05 7.31 -4.19
C PHE A 325 -0.53 8.37 -3.20
N ALA A 326 -0.75 9.64 -3.54
CA ALA A 326 -0.46 10.77 -2.68
C ALA A 326 -1.52 11.88 -2.84
N VAL A 327 -1.79 12.62 -1.77
CA VAL A 327 -2.59 13.85 -1.78
C VAL A 327 -1.74 15.03 -2.25
N VAL A 328 -2.28 15.84 -3.16
CA VAL A 328 -1.62 17.02 -3.74
C VAL A 328 -2.44 18.29 -3.53
N GLU A 329 -1.75 19.43 -3.49
CA GLU A 329 -2.31 20.74 -3.13
C GLU A 329 -3.29 21.31 -4.19
N SER A 330 -3.17 20.92 -5.45
CA SER A 330 -3.97 21.49 -6.55
C SER A 330 -4.16 20.56 -7.74
N GLU A 331 -5.25 20.77 -8.48
CA GLU A 331 -5.59 19.99 -9.69
C GLU A 331 -4.58 20.22 -10.82
N ALA A 332 -3.97 21.41 -10.90
CA ALA A 332 -2.95 21.70 -11.91
C ALA A 332 -1.71 20.83 -11.70
N ARG A 333 -1.23 20.74 -10.45
CA ARG A 333 -0.10 19.88 -10.05
C ARG A 333 -0.42 18.39 -10.21
N ALA A 334 -1.67 17.99 -9.96
CA ALA A 334 -2.14 16.62 -10.21
C ALA A 334 -2.00 16.24 -11.70
N ARG A 335 -2.50 17.11 -12.60
CA ARG A 335 -2.44 16.89 -14.06
C ARG A 335 -1.00 16.81 -14.56
N GLU A 336 -0.15 17.78 -14.21
CA GLU A 336 1.28 17.81 -14.59
C GLU A 336 1.99 16.49 -14.24
N LEU A 337 1.76 15.98 -13.02
CA LEU A 337 2.34 14.72 -12.56
C LEU A 337 1.79 13.49 -13.33
N THR A 338 0.48 13.43 -13.57
CA THR A 338 -0.11 12.31 -14.34
C THR A 338 0.29 12.32 -15.81
N GLU A 339 0.33 13.48 -16.46
CA GLU A 339 0.77 13.61 -17.86
C GLU A 339 2.24 13.21 -18.01
N TYR A 340 3.10 13.61 -17.05
CA TYR A 340 4.49 13.17 -16.98
C TYR A 340 4.61 11.64 -16.85
N ARG A 341 3.97 11.04 -15.84
CA ARG A 341 3.98 9.57 -15.62
C ARG A 341 3.40 8.80 -16.81
N GLN A 342 2.37 9.32 -17.48
CA GLN A 342 1.81 8.72 -18.70
C GLN A 342 2.75 8.83 -19.91
N ARG A 343 3.61 9.85 -19.98
CA ARG A 343 4.65 9.94 -21.01
C ARG A 343 5.74 8.89 -20.78
N VAL A 344 6.30 8.86 -19.57
CA VAL A 344 7.35 7.88 -19.19
C VAL A 344 6.88 6.43 -19.38
N LYS A 345 5.60 6.13 -19.12
CA LYS A 345 5.02 4.79 -19.32
C LYS A 345 4.74 4.42 -20.79
N ARG A 346 4.94 5.33 -21.75
CA ARG A 346 4.77 5.13 -23.20
C ARG A 346 6.10 5.07 -23.96
N GLU A 347 7.21 5.46 -23.31
CA GLU A 347 8.59 5.41 -23.83
C GLU A 347 9.27 4.09 -23.43
#